data_AF-A0A957CLL9-F1
#
_entry.id   AF-A0A957CLL9-F1
#
_cell.length_a   1.000
_cell.length_b   1.000
_cell.length_c   1.000
_cell.angle_alpha   90.00
_cell.angle_beta   90.00
_cell.angle_gamma   90.00
#
_symmetry.space_group_name_H-M   'P 1'
#
loop_
_entity.id
_entity.type
_entity.pdbx_description
1 polymer ?
#
loop_
_entity_poly.entity_id
_entity_poly.type
_entity_poly.pdbx_seq_one_letter_code
_entity_poly.pdbx_strand_id
1 'polypeptide(L)'
;DLARQLNIMPYGIEIHEERAAEAAERLSTFHTDTGITPVIPGSYTETKISPQAFSLIYNNPPYVFVDDKNLGRAEYAWLRDTRPLLTIDGLMIWVVPRHMLNHRRAAGYLVSWFRDIQVYKFPEPLYNRFKQIIVFGVRRPHATIGDHEYIEKLRSMGKGEIDIPALPELAEPMYTLPADKPGKFEFRSLFVDPEVARAEALDILNTNAELQAMLLPKSENLSFRPLTPLKVGHLTSIISAGLLNNQMLDDGHEQLLIKGMSYKRKQTSSSREEKEDGGYKIKTSHTEQFVTTITTLHQDGRV
;
A
#
# COMPACT_ATOMS: atom_id res chain seq x y z
N ASP A 1 18.26 20.56 8.08
CA ASP A 1 19.31 21.39 7.46
C ASP A 1 19.86 20.85 6.16
N LEU A 2 20.23 19.56 6.05
CA LEU A 2 20.78 18.98 4.81
C LEU A 2 19.89 19.20 3.57
N ALA A 3 18.58 18.96 3.67
CA ALA A 3 17.66 19.16 2.53
C ALA A 3 17.64 20.61 2.03
N ARG A 4 17.79 21.60 2.93
CA ARG A 4 17.91 23.02 2.54
C ARG A 4 19.25 23.30 1.87
N GLN A 5 20.35 22.77 2.44
CA GLN A 5 21.69 22.95 1.88
C GLN A 5 21.82 22.35 0.48
N LEU A 6 21.18 21.20 0.23
CA LEU A 6 21.15 20.54 -1.06
C LEU A 6 20.05 21.05 -1.99
N ASN A 7 19.18 21.93 -1.51
CA ASN A 7 18.00 22.43 -2.22
C ASN A 7 17.13 21.29 -2.81
N ILE A 8 16.79 20.31 -1.97
CA ILE A 8 15.97 19.14 -2.33
C ILE A 8 14.72 19.05 -1.47
N MET A 9 13.69 18.38 -2.00
CA MET A 9 12.44 18.10 -1.30
C MET A 9 12.54 16.80 -0.48
N PRO A 10 12.47 16.84 0.86
CA PRO A 10 12.61 15.65 1.71
C PRO A 10 11.29 14.89 1.89
N TYR A 11 11.34 13.57 1.83
CA TYR A 11 10.21 12.69 2.15
C TYR A 11 10.65 11.60 3.14
N GLY A 12 9.72 11.06 3.92
CA GLY A 12 10.00 10.04 4.93
C GLY A 12 8.99 8.90 4.99
N ILE A 13 9.44 7.71 5.39
CA ILE A 13 8.58 6.58 5.74
C ILE A 13 9.07 6.07 7.09
N GLU A 14 8.20 6.06 8.09
CA GLU A 14 8.55 5.67 9.46
C GLU A 14 7.41 4.86 10.07
N ILE A 15 7.73 3.69 10.62
CA ILE A 15 6.73 2.77 11.15
C ILE A 15 6.20 3.19 12.53
N HIS A 16 7.02 3.91 13.31
CA HIS A 16 6.66 4.36 14.64
C HIS A 16 5.89 5.68 14.56
N GLU A 17 4.63 5.66 14.97
CA GLU A 17 3.69 6.76 14.84
C GLU A 17 4.23 8.09 15.38
N GLU A 18 4.75 8.13 16.62
CA GLU A 18 5.27 9.37 17.21
C GLU A 18 6.47 9.94 16.44
N ARG A 19 7.39 9.08 15.96
CA ARG A 19 8.55 9.52 15.17
C ARG A 19 8.13 9.99 13.79
N ALA A 20 7.11 9.35 13.20
CA ALA A 20 6.52 9.77 11.94
C ALA A 20 5.86 11.15 12.08
N ALA A 21 5.13 11.40 13.16
CA ALA A 21 4.51 12.69 13.46
C ALA A 21 5.56 13.79 13.67
N GLU A 22 6.58 13.54 14.49
CA GLU A 22 7.68 14.49 14.71
C GLU A 22 8.44 14.80 13.40
N ALA A 23 8.69 13.78 12.59
CA ALA A 23 9.30 13.97 11.27
C ALA A 23 8.39 14.79 10.35
N ALA A 24 7.08 14.50 10.31
CA ALA A 24 6.11 15.22 9.49
C ALA A 24 6.06 16.70 9.84
N GLU A 25 6.05 17.05 11.13
CA GLU A 25 6.08 18.43 11.61
C GLU A 25 7.34 19.16 11.11
N ARG A 26 8.51 18.53 11.25
CA ARG A 26 9.79 19.12 10.79
C ARG A 26 9.82 19.30 9.27
N LEU A 27 9.26 18.36 8.51
CA LEU A 27 9.24 18.38 7.05
C LEU A 27 8.14 19.29 6.49
N SER A 28 7.09 19.62 7.26
CA SER A 28 5.97 20.47 6.81
C SER A 28 6.42 21.79 6.17
N THR A 29 7.52 22.37 6.65
CA THR A 29 8.10 23.62 6.12
C THR A 29 8.56 23.53 4.66
N PHE A 30 8.71 22.33 4.10
CA PHE A 30 9.03 22.10 2.69
C PHE A 30 7.79 21.82 1.83
N HIS A 31 6.63 21.50 2.43
CA HIS A 31 5.46 20.95 1.75
C HIS A 31 4.20 21.84 1.87
N THR A 32 4.36 23.16 1.83
CA THR A 32 3.25 24.09 2.07
C THR A 32 2.11 23.98 1.04
N ASP A 33 2.43 23.61 -0.21
CA ASP A 33 1.48 23.68 -1.33
C ASP A 33 1.44 22.42 -2.21
N THR A 34 1.95 21.29 -1.71
CA THR A 34 2.05 20.07 -2.51
C THR A 34 0.80 19.18 -2.45
N GLY A 35 -0.02 19.32 -1.40
CA GLY A 35 -1.13 18.38 -1.12
C GLY A 35 -0.66 16.95 -0.85
N ILE A 36 0.64 16.76 -0.63
CA ILE A 36 1.28 15.45 -0.39
C ILE A 36 1.81 15.42 1.03
N THR A 37 1.44 14.40 1.78
CA THR A 37 1.96 14.14 3.13
C THR A 37 3.47 13.89 3.07
N PRO A 38 4.30 14.68 3.76
CA PRO A 38 5.77 14.56 3.66
C PRO A 38 6.31 13.27 4.28
N VAL A 39 5.56 12.68 5.22
CA VAL A 39 5.94 11.45 5.90
C VAL A 39 4.77 10.47 5.89
N ILE A 40 5.01 9.25 5.43
CA ILE A 40 4.04 8.16 5.51
C ILE A 40 4.31 7.37 6.79
N PRO A 41 3.36 7.34 7.75
CA PRO A 41 3.43 6.40 8.87
C PRO A 41 3.19 4.98 8.35
N GLY A 42 4.10 4.05 8.64
CA GLY A 42 3.97 2.64 8.29
C GLY A 42 5.17 2.05 7.54
N SER A 43 4.93 0.94 6.83
CA SER A 43 5.97 0.20 6.10
C SER A 43 6.12 0.69 4.67
N TYR A 44 7.35 0.78 4.17
CA TYR A 44 7.63 1.08 2.76
C TYR A 44 6.99 0.08 1.79
N THR A 45 6.74 -1.16 2.23
CA THR A 45 6.08 -2.20 1.43
C THR A 45 4.62 -1.89 1.12
N GLU A 46 3.99 -1.03 1.92
CA GLU A 46 2.59 -0.62 1.79
C GLU A 46 2.49 0.80 1.24
N THR A 47 3.41 1.18 0.35
CA THR A 47 3.42 2.51 -0.27
C THR A 47 3.28 2.45 -1.77
N LYS A 48 2.69 3.50 -2.33
CA LYS A 48 2.68 3.79 -3.76
C LYS A 48 3.61 4.97 -3.98
N ILE A 49 4.74 4.70 -4.64
CA ILE A 49 5.76 5.71 -4.93
C ILE A 49 6.11 5.65 -6.42
N SER A 50 6.22 6.81 -7.06
CA SER A 50 6.68 6.91 -8.44
C SER A 50 8.07 6.27 -8.60
N PRO A 51 8.31 5.44 -9.63
CA PRO A 51 9.67 4.96 -9.94
C PRO A 51 10.59 6.13 -10.30
N GLN A 52 11.88 6.03 -9.95
CA GLN A 52 12.88 7.09 -10.21
C GLN A 52 12.43 8.48 -9.71
N ALA A 53 11.75 8.54 -8.57
CA ALA A 53 11.22 9.78 -8.02
C ALA A 53 12.22 10.57 -7.19
N PHE A 54 13.29 9.94 -6.70
CA PHE A 54 14.23 10.58 -5.78
C PHE A 54 15.63 10.65 -6.37
N SER A 55 16.29 11.81 -6.27
CA SER A 55 17.71 11.97 -6.62
C SER A 55 18.67 11.42 -5.55
N LEU A 56 18.18 11.25 -4.31
CA LEU A 56 18.89 10.68 -3.18
C LEU A 56 17.97 9.76 -2.38
N ILE A 57 18.47 8.59 -1.98
CA ILE A 57 17.80 7.72 -1.01
C ILE A 57 18.73 7.45 0.17
N TYR A 58 18.25 7.76 1.37
CA TYR A 58 18.89 7.39 2.62
C TYR A 58 18.16 6.19 3.23
N ASN A 59 18.81 5.04 3.25
CA ASN A 59 18.30 3.81 3.81
C ASN A 59 18.98 3.50 5.15
N ASN A 60 18.19 3.52 6.23
CA ASN A 60 18.57 3.01 7.54
C ASN A 60 17.58 1.90 7.95
N PRO A 61 17.64 0.72 7.30
CA PRO A 61 16.68 -0.35 7.49
C PRO A 61 16.73 -0.92 8.91
N PRO A 62 15.63 -1.51 9.42
CA PRO A 62 15.68 -2.28 10.66
C PRO A 62 16.58 -3.51 10.49
N TYR A 63 17.38 -3.83 11.51
CA TYR A 63 18.36 -4.91 11.45
C TYR A 63 17.77 -6.26 11.86
N VAL A 64 16.82 -6.75 11.05
CA VAL A 64 16.00 -7.93 11.36
C VAL A 64 15.97 -8.92 10.20
N PHE A 65 15.73 -10.19 10.53
CA PHE A 65 15.35 -11.19 9.55
C PHE A 65 13.85 -11.09 9.28
N VAL A 66 13.47 -11.16 8.00
CA VAL A 66 12.08 -11.21 7.56
C VAL A 66 11.81 -12.64 7.11
N ASP A 67 10.99 -13.35 7.88
CA ASP A 67 10.67 -14.77 7.62
C ASP A 67 9.73 -14.99 6.42
N ASP A 68 9.22 -13.93 5.80
CA ASP A 68 8.31 -14.03 4.67
C ASP A 68 9.06 -14.21 3.33
N LYS A 69 8.70 -15.30 2.61
CA LYS A 69 8.97 -15.55 1.17
C LYS A 69 10.34 -15.14 0.64
N ASN A 70 11.43 -15.75 1.12
CA ASN A 70 12.77 -15.64 0.52
C ASN A 70 13.40 -14.21 0.50
N LEU A 71 12.83 -13.25 1.24
CA LEU A 71 13.36 -11.89 1.36
C LEU A 71 14.70 -11.89 2.13
N GLY A 72 14.79 -12.72 3.17
CA GLY A 72 15.98 -12.85 4.00
C GLY A 72 16.14 -11.66 4.94
N ARG A 73 17.31 -11.03 4.94
CA ARG A 73 17.62 -9.87 5.79
C ARG A 73 16.93 -8.60 5.27
N ALA A 74 16.21 -7.89 6.14
CA ALA A 74 15.50 -6.65 5.79
C ALA A 74 16.45 -5.63 5.14
N GLU A 75 17.69 -5.56 5.61
CA GLU A 75 18.69 -4.62 5.11
C GLU A 75 18.94 -4.77 3.60
N TYR A 76 19.00 -6.01 3.11
CA TYR A 76 19.15 -6.29 1.67
C TYR A 76 17.86 -6.03 0.89
N ALA A 77 16.69 -6.35 1.47
CA ALA A 77 15.41 -6.08 0.85
C ALA A 77 15.23 -4.57 0.59
N TRP A 78 15.53 -3.72 1.58
CA TRP A 78 15.50 -2.26 1.44
C TRP A 78 16.40 -1.77 0.31
N LEU A 79 17.66 -2.22 0.25
CA LEU A 79 18.57 -1.87 -0.86
C LEU A 79 17.98 -2.24 -2.22
N ARG A 80 17.40 -3.45 -2.32
CA ARG A 80 16.84 -3.96 -3.57
C ARG A 80 15.57 -3.24 -4.00
N ASP A 81 14.68 -2.98 -3.06
CA ASP A 81 13.31 -2.50 -3.30
C ASP A 81 13.23 -0.99 -3.46
N THR A 82 14.14 -0.25 -2.80
CA THR A 82 14.21 1.21 -2.94
C THR A 82 15.05 1.66 -4.12
N ARG A 83 16.00 0.84 -4.63
CA ARG A 83 16.80 1.17 -5.83
C ARG A 83 15.92 1.63 -7.01
N PRO A 84 14.82 0.95 -7.40
CA PRO A 84 13.90 1.42 -8.45
C PRO A 84 13.37 2.84 -8.26
N LEU A 85 13.22 3.31 -7.02
CA LEU A 85 12.71 4.64 -6.67
C LEU A 85 13.77 5.74 -6.83
N LEU A 86 15.06 5.38 -6.80
CA LEU A 86 16.19 6.31 -7.00
C LEU A 86 16.32 6.65 -8.50
N THR A 87 16.56 7.88 -8.91
CA THR A 87 16.82 8.21 -10.32
C THR A 87 18.09 7.54 -10.82
N ILE A 88 18.21 7.37 -12.13
CA ILE A 88 19.53 7.10 -12.73
C ILE A 88 20.48 8.23 -12.33
N ASP A 89 21.74 7.87 -12.03
CA ASP A 89 22.76 8.76 -11.47
C ASP A 89 22.43 9.36 -10.09
N GLY A 90 21.35 8.92 -9.45
CA GLY A 90 21.02 9.28 -8.08
C GLY A 90 21.93 8.60 -7.06
N LEU A 91 22.03 9.20 -5.87
CA LEU A 91 22.88 8.71 -4.78
C LEU A 91 22.11 7.81 -3.81
N MET A 92 22.60 6.59 -3.62
CA MET A 92 22.18 5.70 -2.54
C MET A 92 23.12 5.85 -1.35
N ILE A 93 22.54 6.08 -0.17
CA ILE A 93 23.23 6.04 1.12
C ILE A 93 22.62 4.89 1.92
N TRP A 94 23.39 3.84 2.19
CA TRP A 94 22.92 2.65 2.87
C TRP A 94 23.68 2.45 4.18
N VAL A 95 22.97 2.66 5.30
CA VAL A 95 23.48 2.53 6.66
C VAL A 95 23.12 1.15 7.19
N VAL A 96 24.12 0.32 7.42
CA VAL A 96 23.92 -1.08 7.81
C VAL A 96 25.02 -1.60 8.71
N PRO A 97 24.83 -2.75 9.38
CA PRO A 97 25.93 -3.42 10.06
C PRO A 97 26.96 -3.91 9.04
N ARG A 98 28.22 -3.86 9.43
CA ARG A 98 29.38 -4.26 8.61
C ARG A 98 29.22 -5.62 7.92
N HIS A 99 28.67 -6.63 8.61
CA HIS A 99 28.55 -7.98 8.07
C HIS A 99 27.68 -8.05 6.80
N MET A 100 26.86 -7.02 6.55
CA MET A 100 26.06 -6.94 5.33
C MET A 100 26.89 -6.89 4.05
N LEU A 101 28.15 -6.43 4.09
CA LEU A 101 29.03 -6.52 2.91
C LEU A 101 29.42 -7.97 2.59
N ASN A 102 29.45 -8.87 3.58
CA ASN A 102 29.68 -10.30 3.36
C ASN A 102 28.36 -11.07 3.10
N HIS A 103 27.21 -10.39 3.07
CA HIS A 103 25.95 -11.04 2.74
C HIS A 103 25.97 -11.56 1.29
N ARG A 104 25.55 -12.81 1.10
CA ARG A 104 25.67 -13.57 -0.17
C ARG A 104 25.25 -12.77 -1.41
N ARG A 105 24.21 -11.93 -1.29
CA ARG A 105 23.65 -11.14 -2.39
C ARG A 105 24.07 -9.66 -2.40
N ALA A 106 24.48 -9.09 -1.27
CA ALA A 106 24.56 -7.63 -1.13
C ALA A 106 25.75 -7.03 -1.90
N ALA A 107 26.97 -7.53 -1.71
CA ALA A 107 28.16 -7.00 -2.41
C ALA A 107 28.03 -7.11 -3.94
N GLY A 108 27.61 -8.27 -4.45
CA GLY A 108 27.37 -8.45 -5.88
C GLY A 108 26.30 -7.50 -6.41
N TYR A 109 25.20 -7.32 -5.69
CA TYR A 109 24.14 -6.39 -6.07
C TYR A 109 24.61 -4.93 -6.09
N LEU A 110 25.38 -4.51 -5.08
CA LEU A 110 25.99 -3.19 -5.02
C LEU A 110 26.85 -2.93 -6.26
N VAL A 111 27.83 -3.81 -6.52
CA VAL A 111 28.77 -3.64 -7.64
C VAL A 111 28.06 -3.68 -9.00
N SER A 112 27.01 -4.51 -9.15
CA SER A 112 26.24 -4.58 -10.39
C SER A 112 25.38 -3.35 -10.66
N TRP A 113 24.77 -2.73 -9.64
CA TRP A 113 23.80 -1.65 -9.82
C TRP A 113 24.31 -0.25 -9.51
N PHE A 114 25.47 -0.14 -8.86
CA PHE A 114 26.03 1.12 -8.44
C PHE A 114 27.46 1.29 -8.94
N ARG A 115 27.85 2.55 -9.18
CA ARG A 115 29.22 2.99 -9.46
C ARG A 115 29.69 3.92 -8.36
N ASP A 116 30.98 4.24 -8.36
CA ASP A 116 31.58 5.19 -7.43
C ASP A 116 31.28 4.84 -5.96
N ILE A 117 31.34 3.53 -5.66
CA ILE A 117 30.97 2.99 -4.35
C ILE A 117 32.07 3.32 -3.34
N GLN A 118 31.67 3.93 -2.22
CA GLN A 118 32.55 4.22 -1.09
C GLN A 118 31.96 3.64 0.19
N VAL A 119 32.82 3.12 1.05
CA VAL A 119 32.44 2.46 2.30
C VAL A 119 33.20 3.09 3.45
N TYR A 120 32.47 3.56 4.46
CA TYR A 120 33.05 4.17 5.65
C TYR A 120 32.47 3.58 6.93
N LYS A 121 33.27 3.50 7.98
CA LYS A 121 32.79 3.17 9.32
C LYS A 121 32.26 4.42 10.02
N PHE A 122 31.27 4.23 10.89
CA PHE A 122 30.80 5.28 11.80
C PHE A 122 31.95 5.80 12.67
N PRO A 123 31.86 7.03 13.19
CA PRO A 123 32.84 7.54 14.15
C PRO A 123 32.82 6.71 15.44
N GLU A 124 33.97 6.63 16.10
CA GLU A 124 34.06 6.06 17.45
C GLU A 124 33.45 7.02 18.48
N PRO A 125 32.80 6.51 19.55
CA PRO A 125 32.70 5.10 19.96
C PRO A 125 31.49 4.34 19.36
N LEU A 126 30.68 4.97 18.51
CA LEU A 126 29.46 4.37 17.97
C LEU A 126 29.75 3.12 17.14
N TYR A 127 30.84 3.15 16.37
CA TYR A 127 31.28 1.99 15.61
C TYR A 127 31.61 0.79 16.49
N ASN A 128 32.30 0.99 17.61
CA ASN A 128 32.61 -0.11 18.51
C ASN A 128 31.39 -0.84 19.05
N ARG A 129 30.28 -0.13 19.29
CA ARG A 129 29.04 -0.72 19.80
C ARG A 129 28.22 -1.45 18.73
N PHE A 130 28.05 -0.84 17.56
CA PHE A 130 27.08 -1.33 16.56
C PHE A 130 27.72 -1.87 15.27
N LYS A 131 29.02 -1.66 15.07
CA LYS A 131 29.77 -2.01 13.86
C LYS A 131 29.07 -1.52 12.59
N GLN A 132 28.44 -0.35 12.66
CA GLN A 132 27.72 0.25 11.54
C GLN A 132 28.68 0.86 10.52
N ILE A 133 28.31 0.72 9.27
CA ILE A 133 29.00 1.30 8.13
C ILE A 133 28.00 2.12 7.31
N ILE A 134 28.55 3.01 6.49
CA ILE A 134 27.82 3.78 5.48
C ILE A 134 28.37 3.37 4.13
N VAL A 135 27.50 2.92 3.24
CA VAL A 135 27.83 2.63 1.85
C VAL A 135 27.20 3.71 0.98
N PHE A 136 28.03 4.42 0.22
CA PHE A 136 27.60 5.34 -0.82
C PHE A 136 27.67 4.63 -2.18
N GLY A 137 26.78 4.96 -3.10
CA GLY A 137 26.86 4.48 -4.48
C GLY A 137 25.93 5.22 -5.43
N VAL A 138 26.41 5.50 -6.63
CA VAL A 138 25.64 6.19 -7.69
C VAL A 138 24.91 5.16 -8.55
N ARG A 139 23.59 5.27 -8.69
CA ARG A 139 22.78 4.29 -9.42
C ARG A 139 23.11 4.26 -10.91
N ARG A 140 23.40 3.06 -11.43
CA ARG A 140 23.57 2.80 -12.87
C ARG A 140 22.22 2.70 -13.59
N PRO A 141 22.18 2.99 -14.91
CA PRO A 141 21.01 2.75 -15.75
C PRO A 141 20.57 1.28 -15.77
N HIS A 142 21.55 0.38 -15.86
CA HIS A 142 21.35 -1.07 -15.98
C HIS A 142 22.36 -1.82 -15.09
N ALA A 143 22.01 -3.05 -14.73
CA ALA A 143 22.96 -3.96 -14.08
C ALA A 143 24.14 -4.23 -15.00
N THR A 144 25.34 -4.19 -14.44
CA THR A 144 26.57 -4.68 -15.09
C THR A 144 26.99 -6.00 -14.45
N ILE A 145 27.77 -6.79 -15.20
CA ILE A 145 28.53 -7.90 -14.61
C ILE A 145 29.51 -7.26 -13.62
N GLY A 146 29.37 -7.58 -12.34
CA GLY A 146 30.21 -6.99 -11.30
C GLY A 146 31.62 -7.55 -11.35
N ASP A 147 32.62 -6.68 -11.18
CA ASP A 147 34.00 -7.10 -11.05
C ASP A 147 34.18 -8.01 -9.83
N HIS A 148 34.60 -9.24 -10.06
CA HIS A 148 34.76 -10.25 -9.02
C HIS A 148 35.78 -9.83 -7.97
N GLU A 149 36.87 -9.16 -8.36
CA GLU A 149 37.88 -8.69 -7.42
C GLU A 149 37.30 -7.63 -6.50
N TYR A 150 36.50 -6.70 -7.04
CA TYR A 150 35.86 -5.67 -6.25
C TYR A 150 34.76 -6.21 -5.32
N ILE A 151 34.00 -7.22 -5.78
CA ILE A 151 33.03 -7.93 -4.93
C ILE A 151 33.73 -8.60 -3.74
N GLU A 152 34.84 -9.30 -3.98
CA GLU A 152 35.60 -9.95 -2.91
C GLU A 152 36.23 -8.93 -1.96
N LYS A 153 36.72 -7.78 -2.47
CA LYS A 153 37.19 -6.67 -1.62
C LYS A 153 36.12 -6.21 -0.63
N LEU A 154 34.88 -6.00 -1.10
CA LEU A 154 33.75 -5.63 -0.22
C LEU A 154 33.45 -6.75 0.79
N ARG A 155 33.48 -8.02 0.37
CA ARG A 155 33.26 -9.17 1.28
C ARG A 155 34.32 -9.26 2.36
N SER A 156 35.60 -9.08 2.03
CA SER A 156 36.71 -9.04 2.98
C SER A 156 36.57 -7.88 3.98
N MET A 157 36.12 -6.70 3.52
CA MET A 157 35.72 -5.60 4.41
C MET A 157 34.57 -6.00 5.35
N GLY A 158 33.60 -6.78 4.88
CA GLY A 158 32.50 -7.29 5.69
C GLY A 158 32.92 -8.33 6.73
N LYS A 159 33.90 -9.19 6.40
CA LYS A 159 34.37 -10.29 7.25
C LYS A 159 35.23 -9.83 8.40
N GLY A 160 36.19 -8.94 8.19
CA GLY A 160 37.26 -8.78 9.17
C GLY A 160 38.56 -8.30 8.57
N GLU A 161 38.79 -8.71 7.34
CA GLU A 161 40.11 -8.91 6.76
C GLU A 161 40.71 -7.61 6.24
N ILE A 162 39.86 -6.66 5.83
CA ILE A 162 40.26 -5.32 5.38
C ILE A 162 39.59 -4.31 6.31
N ASP A 163 40.37 -3.36 6.85
CA ASP A 163 39.83 -2.26 7.64
C ASP A 163 39.04 -1.29 6.75
N ILE A 164 37.96 -0.75 7.33
CA ILE A 164 37.11 0.24 6.65
C ILE A 164 37.55 1.61 7.16
N PRO A 165 37.84 2.59 6.28
CA PRO A 165 38.24 3.92 6.71
C PRO A 165 37.10 4.63 7.45
N ALA A 166 37.45 5.50 8.39
CA ALA A 166 36.47 6.39 9.02
C ALA A 166 35.91 7.38 7.98
N LEU A 167 34.66 7.80 8.16
CA LEU A 167 34.06 8.82 7.30
C LEU A 167 34.86 10.14 7.43
N PRO A 168 35.50 10.61 6.34
CA PRO A 168 36.30 11.83 6.41
C PRO A 168 35.41 13.07 6.37
N GLU A 169 35.86 14.15 6.99
CA GLU A 169 35.34 15.48 6.73
C GLU A 169 36.00 16.02 5.45
N LEU A 170 35.19 16.43 4.48
CA LEU A 170 35.65 16.89 3.18
C LEU A 170 35.23 18.33 2.96
N ALA A 171 36.15 19.15 2.42
CA ALA A 171 35.87 20.53 2.05
C ALA A 171 34.98 20.65 0.80
N GLU A 172 35.04 19.66 -0.09
CA GLU A 172 34.30 19.61 -1.35
C GLU A 172 33.39 18.37 -1.42
N PRO A 173 32.21 18.48 -2.06
CA PRO A 173 31.29 17.36 -2.20
C PRO A 173 31.85 16.28 -3.14
N MET A 174 31.90 15.03 -2.68
CA MET A 174 32.34 13.88 -3.49
C MET A 174 31.32 13.44 -4.55
N TYR A 175 30.05 13.73 -4.33
CA TYR A 175 28.94 13.31 -5.19
C TYR A 175 28.11 14.51 -5.63
N THR A 176 27.58 14.44 -6.86
CA THR A 176 26.61 15.40 -7.40
C THR A 176 25.26 14.70 -7.54
N LEU A 177 24.19 15.38 -7.13
CA LEU A 177 22.83 14.85 -7.29
C LEU A 177 22.27 15.25 -8.67
N PRO A 178 21.57 14.34 -9.36
CA PRO A 178 20.88 14.69 -10.60
C PRO A 178 19.73 15.67 -10.31
N ALA A 179 19.44 16.53 -11.28
CA ALA A 179 18.30 17.42 -11.21
C ALA A 179 16.98 16.65 -11.22
N ASP A 180 15.96 17.24 -10.60
CA ASP A 180 14.62 16.67 -10.56
C ASP A 180 14.03 16.55 -11.96
N LYS A 181 13.36 15.42 -12.21
CA LYS A 181 12.65 15.20 -13.47
C LYS A 181 11.21 15.69 -13.33
N PRO A 182 10.72 16.56 -14.24
CA PRO A 182 9.32 16.98 -14.21
C PRO A 182 8.41 15.79 -14.54
N GLY A 183 7.35 15.60 -13.76
CA GLY A 183 6.40 14.51 -13.97
C GLY A 183 5.38 14.37 -12.85
N LYS A 184 4.41 13.48 -13.03
CA LYS A 184 3.49 13.10 -11.97
C LYS A 184 4.26 12.34 -10.88
N PHE A 185 4.28 12.92 -9.69
CA PHE A 185 4.91 12.34 -8.51
C PHE A 185 3.81 11.77 -7.59
N GLU A 186 3.91 10.48 -7.28
CA GLU A 186 3.08 9.82 -6.29
C GLU A 186 3.95 9.48 -5.07
N PHE A 187 3.45 9.81 -3.88
CA PHE A 187 4.00 9.39 -2.60
C PHE A 187 2.86 9.29 -1.60
N ARG A 188 2.33 8.09 -1.41
CA ARG A 188 1.20 7.85 -0.51
C ARG A 188 1.20 6.44 0.06
N SER A 189 0.52 6.28 1.19
CA SER A 189 0.20 4.96 1.73
C SER A 189 -0.79 4.22 0.82
N LEU A 190 -0.65 2.90 0.76
CA LEU A 190 -1.68 1.97 0.28
C LEU A 190 -2.53 1.45 1.43
N PHE A 191 -2.02 1.55 2.66
CA PHE A 191 -2.79 1.26 3.86
C PHE A 191 -3.81 2.38 4.09
N VAL A 192 -5.07 1.97 4.22
CA VAL A 192 -6.19 2.85 4.56
C VAL A 192 -6.64 2.43 5.94
N ASP A 193 -6.38 3.26 6.94
CA ASP A 193 -6.87 3.02 8.30
C ASP A 193 -8.40 3.16 8.30
N PRO A 194 -9.16 2.12 8.69
CA PRO A 194 -10.62 2.17 8.65
C PRO A 194 -11.24 3.29 9.50
N GLU A 195 -10.66 3.62 10.65
CA GLU A 195 -11.20 4.66 11.54
C GLU A 195 -10.90 6.05 10.99
N VAL A 196 -9.69 6.26 10.46
CA VAL A 196 -9.35 7.52 9.78
C VAL A 196 -10.20 7.70 8.52
N ALA A 197 -10.30 6.68 7.68
CA ALA A 197 -11.12 6.71 6.47
C ALA A 197 -12.60 6.92 6.79
N ARG A 198 -13.10 6.34 7.89
CA ARG A 198 -14.46 6.59 8.37
C ARG A 198 -14.63 8.04 8.81
N ALA A 199 -13.70 8.59 9.58
CA ALA A 199 -13.76 9.98 10.02
C ALA A 199 -13.73 10.95 8.82
N GLU A 200 -12.82 10.76 7.87
CA GLU A 200 -12.74 11.52 6.62
C GLU A 200 -14.02 11.37 5.77
N ALA A 201 -14.53 10.15 5.61
CA ALA A 201 -15.76 9.90 4.87
C ALA A 201 -16.98 10.58 5.53
N LEU A 202 -17.06 10.57 6.87
CA LEU A 202 -18.12 11.26 7.61
C LEU A 202 -18.01 12.78 7.46
N ASP A 203 -16.81 13.34 7.49
CA ASP A 203 -16.59 14.78 7.28
C ASP A 203 -17.01 15.21 5.87
N ILE A 204 -16.58 14.46 4.84
CA ILE A 204 -17.00 14.69 3.45
C ILE A 204 -18.51 14.54 3.30
N LEU A 205 -19.09 13.48 3.87
CA LEU A 205 -20.53 13.28 3.85
C LEU A 205 -21.24 14.46 4.51
N ASN A 206 -20.82 14.89 5.70
CA ASN A 206 -21.45 15.98 6.45
C ASN A 206 -21.35 17.35 5.76
N THR A 207 -20.30 17.57 4.98
CA THR A 207 -20.05 18.83 4.28
C THR A 207 -20.57 18.86 2.84
N ASN A 208 -20.92 17.71 2.24
CA ASN A 208 -21.40 17.61 0.87
C ASN A 208 -22.86 17.19 0.78
N ALA A 209 -23.75 18.19 0.64
CA ALA A 209 -25.20 17.98 0.57
C ALA A 209 -25.66 17.14 -0.65
N GLU A 210 -24.96 17.21 -1.79
CA GLU A 210 -25.28 16.40 -2.97
C GLU A 210 -24.97 14.93 -2.70
N LEU A 211 -23.80 14.66 -2.10
CA LEU A 211 -23.38 13.31 -1.74
C LEU A 211 -24.30 12.71 -0.66
N GLN A 212 -24.73 13.51 0.32
CA GLN A 212 -25.77 13.12 1.27
C GLN A 212 -27.07 12.73 0.56
N ALA A 213 -27.56 13.55 -0.38
CA ALA A 213 -28.79 13.25 -1.09
C ALA A 213 -28.71 11.97 -1.93
N MET A 214 -27.53 11.62 -2.45
CA MET A 214 -27.30 10.40 -3.23
C MET A 214 -27.20 9.14 -2.34
N LEU A 215 -26.57 9.24 -1.17
CA LEU A 215 -26.31 8.10 -0.28
C LEU A 215 -27.41 7.87 0.77
N LEU A 216 -28.04 8.96 1.20
CA LEU A 216 -29.21 9.00 2.06
C LEU A 216 -30.37 9.53 1.21
N PRO A 217 -30.91 8.71 0.28
CA PRO A 217 -32.12 9.12 -0.42
C PRO A 217 -33.11 9.52 0.66
N LYS A 218 -33.62 10.77 0.59
CA LYS A 218 -34.63 11.25 1.53
C LYS A 218 -35.64 10.13 1.64
N SER A 219 -35.78 9.57 2.84
CA SER A 219 -36.92 8.74 3.17
C SER A 219 -38.10 9.68 3.04
N GLU A 220 -38.56 9.93 1.81
CA GLU A 220 -39.87 10.45 1.59
C GLU A 220 -40.74 9.46 2.33
N ASN A 221 -41.39 9.94 3.39
CA ASN A 221 -42.47 9.20 4.01
C ASN A 221 -43.50 9.00 2.91
N LEU A 222 -43.32 7.95 2.11
CA LEU A 222 -44.20 7.58 1.05
C LEU A 222 -45.49 7.21 1.76
N SER A 223 -46.43 8.15 1.77
CA SER A 223 -47.74 7.94 2.35
C SER A 223 -48.47 6.94 1.46
N PHE A 224 -48.23 5.65 1.70
CA PHE A 224 -48.84 4.57 0.97
C PHE A 224 -50.12 4.15 1.71
N ARG A 225 -51.28 4.53 1.16
CA ARG A 225 -52.59 4.09 1.66
C ARG A 225 -53.26 3.20 0.63
N PRO A 226 -53.18 1.87 0.78
CA PRO A 226 -53.82 0.97 -0.17
C PRO A 226 -55.34 1.07 -0.03
N LEU A 227 -56.05 1.02 -1.15
CA LEU A 227 -57.52 1.08 -1.18
C LEU A 227 -58.18 -0.15 -0.54
N THR A 228 -57.43 -1.24 -0.41
CA THR A 228 -57.84 -2.49 0.23
C THR A 228 -56.72 -3.03 1.13
N PRO A 229 -57.02 -3.84 2.15
CA PRO A 229 -55.99 -4.47 2.97
C PRO A 229 -54.99 -5.26 2.11
N LEU A 230 -53.69 -5.04 2.33
CA LEU A 230 -52.66 -5.76 1.60
C LEU A 230 -52.65 -7.24 1.99
N LYS A 231 -52.56 -8.10 0.98
CA LYS A 231 -52.25 -9.53 1.18
C LYS A 231 -50.74 -9.70 1.31
N VAL A 232 -50.30 -10.81 1.93
CA VAL A 232 -48.88 -11.14 2.12
C VAL A 232 -48.08 -11.05 0.82
N GLY A 233 -48.61 -11.57 -0.30
CA GLY A 233 -47.93 -11.48 -1.59
C GLY A 233 -47.73 -10.05 -2.11
N HIS A 234 -48.62 -9.11 -1.77
CA HIS A 234 -48.43 -7.71 -2.13
C HIS A 234 -47.30 -7.08 -1.32
N LEU A 235 -47.19 -7.41 -0.03
CA LEU A 235 -46.10 -6.95 0.83
C LEU A 235 -44.75 -7.44 0.31
N THR A 236 -44.64 -8.72 -0.05
CA THR A 236 -43.42 -9.29 -0.63
C THR A 236 -42.97 -8.55 -1.89
N SER A 237 -43.90 -8.24 -2.78
CA SER A 237 -43.62 -7.48 -4.02
C SER A 237 -43.26 -6.03 -3.77
N ILE A 238 -43.90 -5.37 -2.79
CA ILE A 238 -43.58 -3.98 -2.42
C ILE A 238 -42.17 -3.88 -1.84
N ILE A 239 -41.79 -4.82 -0.97
CA ILE A 239 -40.45 -4.90 -0.40
C ILE A 239 -39.43 -5.15 -1.52
N SER A 240 -39.68 -6.12 -2.40
CA SER A 240 -38.73 -6.49 -3.46
C SER A 240 -38.59 -5.49 -4.60
N ALA A 241 -39.63 -4.67 -4.83
CA ALA A 241 -39.59 -3.52 -5.72
C ALA A 241 -38.77 -2.34 -5.16
N GLY A 242 -38.29 -2.45 -3.92
CA GLY A 242 -37.43 -1.49 -3.26
C GLY A 242 -38.15 -0.30 -2.61
N LEU A 243 -39.49 -0.34 -2.55
CA LEU A 243 -40.29 0.72 -1.91
C LEU A 243 -40.04 0.81 -0.40
N LEU A 244 -39.63 -0.31 0.22
CA LEU A 244 -39.30 -0.43 1.65
C LEU A 244 -37.79 -0.68 1.86
N ASN A 245 -36.94 -0.39 0.87
CA ASN A 245 -35.50 -0.55 1.03
C ASN A 245 -34.95 0.43 2.07
N ASN A 246 -34.04 -0.06 2.90
CA ASN A 246 -33.40 0.69 3.97
C ASN A 246 -34.38 1.22 5.04
N GLN A 247 -35.58 0.64 5.12
CA GLN A 247 -36.49 0.91 6.22
C GLN A 247 -36.03 0.13 7.45
N MET A 248 -35.99 0.82 8.59
CA MET A 248 -35.70 0.25 9.88
C MET A 248 -37.02 -0.12 10.56
N LEU A 249 -37.23 -1.40 10.81
CA LEU A 249 -38.31 -1.88 11.67
C LEU A 249 -37.79 -1.94 13.10
N ASP A 250 -38.54 -1.34 14.01
CA ASP A 250 -38.26 -1.34 15.43
C ASP A 250 -39.56 -1.65 16.17
N ASP A 251 -39.58 -2.76 16.91
CA ASP A 251 -40.70 -3.14 17.77
C ASP A 251 -40.41 -2.92 19.27
N GLY A 252 -39.29 -2.25 19.59
CA GLY A 252 -38.79 -2.01 20.93
C GLY A 252 -37.92 -3.13 21.51
N HIS A 253 -37.87 -4.30 20.87
CA HIS A 253 -37.05 -5.44 21.27
C HIS A 253 -36.00 -5.80 20.21
N GLU A 254 -36.33 -5.66 18.93
CA GLU A 254 -35.43 -5.90 17.82
C GLU A 254 -35.47 -4.75 16.81
N GLN A 255 -34.28 -4.36 16.35
CA GLN A 255 -34.12 -3.47 15.20
C GLN A 255 -33.65 -4.28 13.99
N LEU A 256 -34.41 -4.16 12.89
CA LEU A 256 -34.16 -4.86 11.64
C LEU A 256 -34.07 -3.85 10.49
N LEU A 257 -32.99 -3.91 9.72
CA LEU A 257 -32.90 -3.21 8.45
C LEU A 257 -33.35 -4.13 7.32
N ILE A 258 -34.38 -3.71 6.57
CA ILE A 258 -34.92 -4.50 5.46
C ILE A 258 -34.29 -4.08 4.14
N LYS A 259 -33.89 -5.09 3.35
CA LYS A 259 -33.53 -4.93 1.95
C LYS A 259 -34.24 -5.97 1.09
N GLY A 260 -35.06 -5.49 0.17
CA GLY A 260 -35.70 -6.30 -0.85
C GLY A 260 -34.94 -6.23 -2.18
N MET A 261 -34.86 -7.38 -2.85
CA MET A 261 -34.33 -7.44 -4.21
C MET A 261 -35.11 -8.45 -5.06
N SER A 262 -35.27 -8.12 -6.33
CA SER A 262 -35.81 -9.02 -7.35
C SER A 262 -34.78 -9.19 -8.45
N TYR A 263 -34.43 -10.43 -8.77
CA TYR A 263 -33.47 -10.73 -9.82
C TYR A 263 -33.87 -11.96 -10.61
N LYS A 264 -33.35 -12.02 -11.84
CA LYS A 264 -33.68 -13.06 -12.80
C LYS A 264 -32.73 -14.25 -12.62
N ARG A 265 -33.27 -15.43 -12.33
CA ARG A 265 -32.54 -16.69 -12.23
C ARG A 265 -32.90 -17.58 -13.43
N LYS A 266 -31.89 -18.17 -14.08
CA LYS A 266 -32.12 -19.21 -15.09
C LYS A 266 -32.11 -20.58 -14.41
N GLN A 267 -33.20 -21.32 -14.54
CA GLN A 267 -33.29 -22.71 -14.10
C GLN A 267 -33.21 -23.60 -15.33
N THR A 268 -32.22 -24.49 -15.35
CA THR A 268 -32.08 -25.49 -16.40
C THR A 268 -32.56 -26.83 -15.86
N SER A 269 -33.54 -27.44 -16.54
CA SER A 269 -33.99 -28.79 -16.24
C SER A 269 -33.77 -29.69 -17.44
N SER A 270 -33.25 -30.89 -17.21
CA SER A 270 -33.04 -31.92 -18.23
C SER A 270 -33.94 -33.11 -17.95
N SER A 271 -34.88 -33.39 -18.85
CA SER A 271 -35.66 -34.63 -18.82
C SER A 271 -35.14 -35.60 -19.86
N ARG A 272 -35.11 -36.89 -19.51
CA ARG A 272 -34.67 -37.97 -20.39
C ARG A 272 -35.92 -38.71 -20.87
N GLU A 273 -36.18 -38.65 -22.17
CA GLU A 273 -37.25 -39.42 -22.82
C GLU A 273 -36.61 -40.61 -23.55
N GLU A 274 -37.06 -41.82 -23.26
CA GLU A 274 -36.67 -43.03 -24.00
C GLU A 274 -37.43 -43.09 -25.33
N LYS A 275 -36.73 -43.38 -26.42
CA LYS A 275 -37.32 -43.61 -27.74
C LYS A 275 -37.62 -45.09 -27.93
N GLU A 276 -38.58 -45.39 -28.80
CA GLU A 276 -39.00 -46.76 -29.12
C GLU A 276 -37.89 -47.65 -29.72
N ASP A 277 -36.76 -47.07 -30.18
CA ASP A 277 -35.60 -47.83 -30.70
C ASP A 277 -34.51 -48.17 -29.65
N GLY A 278 -34.74 -47.85 -28.37
CA GLY A 278 -33.77 -48.06 -27.28
C GLY A 278 -32.75 -46.93 -27.09
N GLY A 279 -32.78 -45.88 -27.92
CA GLY A 279 -32.04 -44.63 -27.70
C GLY A 279 -32.73 -43.67 -26.72
N TYR A 280 -31.98 -42.73 -26.14
CA TYR A 280 -32.53 -41.68 -25.27
C TYR A 280 -32.40 -40.30 -25.90
N LYS A 281 -33.41 -39.44 -25.71
CA LYS A 281 -33.40 -38.01 -26.03
C LYS A 281 -33.34 -37.21 -24.74
N ILE A 282 -32.33 -36.35 -24.60
CA ILE A 282 -32.25 -35.40 -23.48
C ILE A 282 -32.87 -34.09 -23.94
N LYS A 283 -33.97 -33.68 -23.31
CA LYS A 283 -34.59 -32.39 -23.52
C LYS A 283 -34.14 -31.44 -22.41
N THR A 284 -33.33 -30.46 -22.77
CA THR A 284 -32.87 -29.42 -21.86
C THR A 284 -33.77 -28.19 -22.01
N SER A 285 -34.53 -27.86 -20.97
CA SER A 285 -35.35 -26.64 -20.92
C SER A 285 -34.61 -25.56 -20.13
N HIS A 286 -34.61 -24.33 -20.67
CA HIS A 286 -34.12 -23.15 -19.97
C HIS A 286 -35.33 -22.29 -19.60
N THR A 287 -35.64 -22.22 -18.31
CA THR A 287 -36.76 -21.40 -17.81
C THR A 287 -36.19 -20.21 -17.04
N GLU A 288 -36.67 -19.02 -17.35
CA GLU A 288 -36.32 -17.81 -16.63
C GLU A 288 -37.33 -17.60 -15.50
N GLN A 289 -36.84 -17.55 -14.27
CA GLN A 289 -37.65 -17.34 -13.07
C GLN A 289 -37.20 -16.06 -12.37
N PHE A 290 -38.15 -15.17 -12.07
CA PHE A 290 -37.88 -14.01 -11.23
C PHE A 290 -37.92 -14.46 -9.76
N VAL A 291 -36.80 -14.30 -9.06
CA VAL A 291 -36.67 -14.65 -7.65
C VAL A 291 -36.70 -13.36 -6.85
N THR A 292 -37.61 -13.32 -5.88
CA THR A 292 -37.70 -12.26 -4.88
C THR A 292 -37.02 -12.72 -3.61
N THR A 293 -36.07 -11.94 -3.11
CA THR A 293 -35.38 -12.18 -1.85
C THR A 293 -35.56 -10.97 -0.94
N ILE A 294 -35.91 -11.23 0.32
CA ILE A 294 -35.96 -10.23 1.38
C ILE A 294 -34.85 -10.60 2.36
N THR A 295 -33.94 -9.67 2.60
CA THR A 295 -32.82 -9.81 3.53
C THR A 295 -33.06 -8.89 4.72
N THR A 296 -32.83 -9.41 5.92
CA THR A 296 -32.97 -8.66 7.18
C THR A 296 -31.62 -8.60 7.85
N LEU A 297 -31.12 -7.39 8.13
CA LEU A 297 -29.89 -7.22 8.90
C LEU A 297 -30.24 -6.84 10.33
N HIS A 298 -29.77 -7.63 11.28
CA HIS A 298 -29.87 -7.36 12.71
C HIS A 298 -28.77 -6.39 13.18
N GLN A 299 -28.98 -5.75 14.33
CA GLN A 299 -28.02 -4.82 14.93
C GLN A 299 -26.66 -5.47 15.27
N ASP A 300 -26.64 -6.78 15.53
CA ASP A 300 -25.44 -7.58 15.77
C ASP A 300 -24.70 -8.00 14.49
N GLY A 301 -25.19 -7.58 13.31
CA GLY A 301 -24.61 -7.87 12.00
C GLY A 301 -25.03 -9.20 11.39
N ARG A 302 -25.95 -9.93 12.01
CA ARG A 302 -26.51 -11.16 11.43
C ARG A 302 -27.44 -10.83 10.26
N VAL A 303 -27.30 -11.59 9.17
CA VAL A 303 -28.08 -11.50 7.91
C VAL A 303 -29.01 -12.68 7.78
#